data_AF-A0A6P4IZB9-F1
#
_entry.id   AF-A0A6P4IZB9-F1
#
_cell.length_a   1.000
_cell.length_b   1.000
_cell.length_c   1.000
_cell.angle_alpha   90.00
_cell.angle_beta   90.00
_cell.angle_gamma   90.00
#
_symmetry.space_group_name_H-M   'P 1'
#
loop_
_entity.id
_entity.type
_entity.pdbx_description
1 polymer ?
#
loop_
_entity_poly.entity_id
_entity_poly.type
_entity_poly.pdbx_seq_one_letter_code
_entity_poly.pdbx_strand_id
1 'polypeptide(L)'
;MPRGKYVNHKGRCRQFTSSDQLQQELGMIMDKDKVQGLSQDEGEANINLGDLSDYDNEYLPEKKSIRGIHNLIEVFNPNRMPHDQQIVSQKDNARDERKQRQGPRKSQVQADLERLFIVRKEREAAAERRLAAKKAAAEADALRLVFSLKKLTKQCPVDEMNSPKGLALRGK
;
A
#
# COMPACT_ATOMS: atom_id res chain seq x y z
N MET A 1 -7.57 -5.91 -47.11
CA MET A 1 -7.97 -4.79 -46.21
C MET A 1 -6.93 -4.66 -45.11
N PRO A 2 -6.37 -3.47 -44.86
CA PRO A 2 -5.38 -3.29 -43.80
C PRO A 2 -6.11 -3.35 -42.45
N ARG A 3 -5.79 -4.35 -41.61
CA ARG A 3 -6.34 -4.42 -40.25
C ARG A 3 -5.69 -3.32 -39.42
N GLY A 4 -6.47 -2.29 -39.10
CA GLY A 4 -6.05 -1.14 -38.31
C GLY A 4 -5.36 -1.60 -37.02
N LYS A 5 -4.30 -0.89 -36.63
CA LYS A 5 -3.51 -1.21 -35.43
C LYS A 5 -4.42 -1.01 -34.22
N TYR A 6 -4.96 -2.11 -33.69
CA TYR A 6 -5.63 -2.14 -32.40
C TYR A 6 -4.60 -1.78 -31.32
N VAL A 7 -4.48 -0.48 -31.02
CA VAL A 7 -3.85 -0.04 -29.78
C VAL A 7 -4.91 -0.19 -28.70
N ASN A 8 -4.93 -1.37 -28.08
CA ASN A 8 -5.78 -1.64 -26.93
C ASN A 8 -5.38 -0.70 -25.79
N HIS A 9 -6.09 0.41 -25.62
CA HIS A 9 -5.93 1.32 -24.48
C HIS A 9 -6.51 0.74 -23.18
N LYS A 10 -6.34 -0.57 -22.94
CA LYS A 10 -6.75 -1.20 -21.68
C LYS A 10 -5.96 -0.53 -20.56
N GLY A 11 -6.68 0.14 -19.66
CA GLY A 11 -6.09 0.82 -18.50
C GLY A 11 -5.74 2.30 -18.70
N ARG A 12 -5.87 2.90 -19.90
CA ARG A 12 -5.58 4.34 -20.09
C ARG A 12 -6.65 5.26 -19.49
N CYS A 13 -7.87 4.76 -19.33
CA CYS A 13 -8.97 5.44 -18.65
C CYS A 13 -9.03 5.16 -17.14
N ARG A 14 -8.09 4.37 -16.59
CA ARG A 14 -7.97 4.20 -15.14
C ARG A 14 -7.04 5.29 -14.61
N GLN A 15 -7.63 6.30 -13.98
CA GLN A 15 -6.87 7.26 -13.19
C GLN A 15 -6.64 6.65 -11.80
N PHE A 16 -5.39 6.64 -11.34
CA PHE A 16 -5.08 6.30 -9.95
C PHE A 16 -5.28 7.55 -9.10
N THR A 17 -5.70 7.35 -7.85
CA THR A 17 -5.70 8.41 -6.83
C THR A 17 -4.27 8.93 -6.64
N SER A 18 -4.10 10.25 -6.51
CA SER A 18 -2.77 10.83 -6.28
C SER A 18 -2.27 10.45 -4.87
N SER A 19 -0.94 10.36 -4.73
CA SER A 19 -0.28 10.06 -3.45
C SER A 19 -0.75 10.98 -2.32
N ASP A 20 -0.97 12.24 -2.66
CA ASP A 20 -1.29 13.30 -1.71
C ASP A 20 -2.71 13.14 -1.16
N GLN A 21 -3.67 12.72 -2.00
CA GLN A 21 -5.04 12.41 -1.57
C GLN A 21 -5.07 11.17 -0.67
N LEU A 22 -4.28 10.14 -0.97
CA LEU A 22 -4.21 8.94 -0.13
C LEU A 22 -3.63 9.24 1.26
N GLN A 23 -2.61 10.10 1.34
CA GLN A 23 -2.04 10.52 2.63
C GLN A 23 -3.03 11.35 3.46
N GLN A 24 -3.79 12.23 2.81
CA GLN A 24 -4.83 13.00 3.48
C GLN A 24 -5.93 12.09 4.04
N GLU A 25 -6.42 11.14 3.26
CA GLU A 25 -7.44 10.18 3.68
C GLU A 25 -6.97 9.32 4.86
N LEU A 26 -5.74 8.81 4.80
CA LEU A 26 -5.12 8.08 5.91
C LEU A 26 -5.01 8.92 7.19
N GLY A 27 -4.65 10.21 7.08
CA GLY A 27 -4.63 11.13 8.21
C GLY A 27 -6.02 11.29 8.84
N MET A 28 -7.06 11.48 8.01
CA MET A 28 -8.42 11.63 8.51
C MET A 28 -8.97 10.38 9.19
N ILE A 29 -8.58 9.18 8.73
CA ILE A 29 -8.97 7.91 9.37
C ILE A 29 -8.30 7.79 10.74
N MET A 30 -6.99 8.05 10.80
CA MET A 30 -6.22 8.00 12.05
C MET A 30 -6.70 9.00 13.10
N ASP A 31 -7.18 10.16 12.68
CA ASP A 31 -7.71 11.18 13.61
C ASP A 31 -9.14 10.84 14.08
N LYS A 32 -9.96 10.18 13.25
CA LYS A 32 -11.29 9.69 13.66
C LYS A 32 -11.22 8.60 14.71
N ASP A 33 -10.28 7.67 14.56
CA ASP A 33 -10.09 6.57 15.51
C ASP A 33 -9.57 7.08 16.87
N LYS A 34 -8.82 8.18 16.89
CA LYS A 34 -8.38 8.84 18.13
C LYS A 34 -9.51 9.56 18.87
N VAL A 35 -10.51 10.07 18.15
CA VAL A 35 -11.65 10.77 18.77
C VAL A 35 -12.66 9.78 19.36
N GLN A 36 -12.83 8.58 18.78
CA GLN A 36 -13.70 7.54 19.35
C GLN A 36 -13.11 6.81 20.57
N GLY A 37 -11.80 6.92 20.82
CA GLY A 37 -11.13 6.25 21.95
C GLY A 37 -11.13 7.02 23.29
N LEU A 38 -11.79 8.19 23.39
CA LEU A 38 -11.71 9.07 24.56
C LEU A 38 -13.05 9.39 25.24
N SER A 39 -14.16 8.79 24.82
CA SER A 39 -15.46 8.94 25.50
C SER A 39 -15.87 7.64 26.17
N GLN A 40 -15.35 7.41 27.37
CA GLN A 40 -15.98 6.53 28.35
C GLN A 40 -16.13 7.34 29.64
N ASP A 41 -17.30 7.96 29.82
CA ASP A 41 -17.83 8.28 31.15
C ASP A 41 -19.37 8.20 31.12
N GLU A 42 -19.92 7.71 32.22
CA GLU A 42 -21.23 7.08 32.41
C GLU A 42 -22.44 8.04 32.26
N GLY A 43 -23.55 7.56 31.70
CA GLY A 43 -24.83 8.28 31.65
C GLY A 43 -25.90 7.62 30.76
N GLU A 44 -26.93 7.07 31.40
CA GLU A 44 -28.06 6.35 30.82
C GLU A 44 -28.96 7.17 29.86
N ALA A 45 -29.35 6.58 28.71
CA ALA A 45 -30.70 6.64 28.09
C ALA A 45 -30.72 6.10 26.63
N ASN A 46 -30.85 4.79 26.50
CA ASN A 46 -31.85 4.08 25.68
C ASN A 46 -32.26 4.66 24.30
N ILE A 47 -31.74 4.11 23.18
CA ILE A 47 -32.48 3.99 21.92
C ILE A 47 -32.09 2.70 21.14
N ASN A 48 -33.05 1.78 21.06
CA ASN A 48 -33.23 0.62 20.16
C ASN A 48 -32.37 -0.65 20.34
N LEU A 49 -32.70 -1.34 21.43
CA LEU A 49 -32.79 -2.79 21.50
C LEU A 49 -34.04 -3.26 20.71
N GLY A 50 -33.84 -3.87 19.54
CA GLY A 50 -34.93 -4.48 18.77
C GLY A 50 -34.49 -5.01 17.41
N ASP A 51 -34.67 -6.33 17.23
CA ASP A 51 -34.75 -7.04 15.95
C ASP A 51 -33.47 -7.66 15.37
N LEU A 52 -33.02 -8.75 16.00
CA LEU A 52 -32.89 -10.02 15.28
C LEU A 52 -32.96 -11.16 16.30
N SER A 53 -34.18 -11.65 16.44
CA SER A 53 -34.58 -12.82 17.21
C SER A 53 -33.78 -14.05 16.80
N ASP A 54 -33.42 -14.83 17.81
CA ASP A 54 -33.77 -16.25 17.86
C ASP A 54 -33.59 -17.02 16.55
N TYR A 55 -32.34 -17.34 16.23
CA TYR A 55 -32.04 -18.55 15.48
C TYR A 55 -31.22 -19.45 16.39
N ASP A 56 -31.95 -20.25 17.17
CA ASP A 56 -31.58 -21.62 17.47
C ASP A 56 -31.25 -22.33 16.16
N ASN A 57 -30.03 -22.13 15.68
CA ASN A 57 -29.52 -22.83 14.52
C ASN A 57 -29.05 -24.20 15.02
N GLU A 58 -30.05 -25.04 15.33
CA GLU A 58 -29.90 -26.49 15.22
C GLU A 58 -29.11 -26.72 13.94
N TYR A 59 -27.93 -27.32 14.08
CA TYR A 59 -27.10 -27.74 12.97
C TYR A 59 -27.82 -28.86 12.21
N LEU A 60 -28.87 -28.50 11.46
CA LEU A 60 -29.43 -29.31 10.40
C LEU A 60 -28.35 -29.33 9.32
N PRO A 61 -27.78 -30.50 8.97
CA PRO A 61 -26.83 -30.58 7.89
C PRO A 61 -27.58 -30.18 6.63
N GLU A 62 -27.25 -28.99 6.14
CA GLU A 62 -27.78 -28.40 4.93
C GLU A 62 -27.40 -29.31 3.75
N LYS A 63 -28.21 -30.36 3.50
CA LYS A 63 -28.15 -31.19 2.30
C LYS A 63 -28.68 -30.38 1.12
N LYS A 64 -27.95 -29.32 0.74
CA LYS A 64 -28.07 -28.70 -0.58
C LYS A 64 -27.44 -29.64 -1.62
N SER A 65 -28.14 -30.72 -1.94
CA SER A 65 -27.94 -31.45 -3.20
C SER A 65 -29.23 -31.33 -4.02
N ILE A 66 -29.56 -30.11 -4.39
CA ILE A 66 -30.68 -29.81 -5.27
C ILE A 66 -30.22 -30.17 -6.69
N ARG A 67 -30.60 -31.38 -7.15
CA ARG A 67 -30.39 -32.05 -8.45
C ARG A 67 -29.24 -33.05 -8.52
N GLY A 68 -29.60 -34.31 -8.80
CA GLY A 68 -28.69 -35.44 -9.07
C GLY A 68 -29.15 -36.74 -8.40
N ILE A 69 -28.51 -37.87 -8.76
CA ILE A 69 -28.83 -39.23 -8.26
C ILE A 69 -28.16 -39.49 -6.88
N HIS A 70 -27.43 -38.52 -6.33
CA HIS A 70 -26.62 -38.64 -5.11
C HIS A 70 -27.42 -39.16 -3.89
N ASN A 71 -28.74 -38.90 -3.82
CA ASN A 71 -29.58 -39.36 -2.71
C ASN A 71 -30.42 -40.62 -3.03
N LEU A 72 -30.38 -41.12 -4.28
CA LEU A 72 -31.15 -42.32 -4.67
C LEU A 72 -30.38 -43.62 -4.41
N ILE A 73 -29.05 -43.56 -4.35
CA ILE A 73 -28.20 -44.72 -4.09
C ILE A 73 -27.25 -44.38 -2.94
N GLU A 74 -27.22 -45.24 -1.94
CA GLU A 74 -26.26 -45.18 -0.85
C GLU A 74 -24.90 -45.69 -1.35
N VAL A 75 -23.98 -44.76 -1.62
CA VAL A 75 -22.61 -45.12 -1.98
C VAL A 75 -21.80 -45.35 -0.70
N PHE A 76 -21.65 -46.61 -0.29
CA PHE A 76 -20.77 -46.98 0.81
C PHE A 76 -19.34 -47.17 0.30
N ASN A 77 -18.43 -46.30 0.75
CA ASN A 77 -16.99 -46.48 0.52
C ASN A 77 -16.37 -47.12 1.77
N PRO A 78 -15.96 -48.40 1.74
CA PRO A 78 -15.42 -49.11 2.91
C PRO A 78 -14.10 -48.50 3.44
N ASN A 79 -13.40 -47.70 2.62
CA ASN A 79 -12.19 -46.99 3.03
C ASN A 79 -12.48 -45.59 3.62
N ARG A 80 -13.75 -45.15 3.61
CA ARG A 80 -14.17 -43.88 4.21
C ARG A 80 -14.56 -44.16 5.66
N MET A 81 -13.71 -43.77 6.59
CA MET A 81 -14.01 -43.84 8.02
C MET A 81 -15.37 -43.16 8.28
N PRO A 82 -16.28 -43.78 9.07
CA PRO A 82 -17.54 -43.14 9.43
C PRO A 82 -17.20 -41.78 10.08
N HIS A 83 -17.83 -40.71 9.59
CA HIS A 83 -17.69 -39.40 10.21
C HIS A 83 -18.46 -39.42 11.53
N ASP A 84 -17.84 -39.95 12.58
CA ASP A 84 -18.29 -39.75 13.94
C ASP A 84 -18.08 -38.26 14.25
N GLN A 85 -19.19 -37.55 14.42
CA GLN A 85 -19.24 -36.11 14.67
C GLN A 85 -18.49 -35.68 15.95
N GLN A 86 -17.94 -36.63 16.72
CA GLN A 86 -17.21 -36.41 17.96
C GLN A 86 -15.72 -36.06 17.79
N ILE A 87 -15.11 -36.28 16.62
CA ILE A 87 -13.64 -36.06 16.45
C ILE A 87 -13.28 -34.59 16.18
N VAL A 88 -14.24 -33.75 15.79
CA VAL A 88 -13.98 -32.34 15.47
C VAL A 88 -13.79 -31.50 16.75
N SER A 89 -14.57 -31.77 17.81
CA SER A 89 -14.53 -30.95 19.04
C SER A 89 -13.23 -31.05 19.84
N GLN A 90 -12.51 -32.18 19.79
CA GLN A 90 -11.26 -32.34 20.55
C GLN A 90 -10.05 -31.64 19.90
N LYS A 91 -10.05 -31.49 18.57
CA LYS A 91 -8.93 -30.85 17.86
C LYS A 91 -8.91 -29.34 18.01
N ASP A 92 -10.08 -28.72 18.13
CA ASP A 92 -10.20 -27.27 18.29
C ASP A 92 -9.75 -26.85 19.71
N ASN A 93 -10.15 -27.58 20.75
CA ASN A 93 -9.72 -27.34 22.12
C ASN A 93 -8.18 -27.47 22.30
N ALA A 94 -7.55 -28.47 21.70
CA ALA A 94 -6.10 -28.65 21.78
C ALA A 94 -5.31 -27.54 21.06
N ARG A 95 -5.88 -26.96 19.99
CA ARG A 95 -5.27 -25.84 19.25
C ARG A 95 -5.32 -24.54 20.04
N ASP A 96 -6.41 -24.32 20.77
CA ASP A 96 -6.59 -23.13 21.59
C ASP A 96 -5.79 -23.20 22.89
N GLU A 97 -5.67 -24.38 23.53
CA GLU A 97 -4.77 -24.58 24.67
C GLU A 97 -3.28 -24.37 24.31
N ARG A 98 -2.86 -24.77 23.09
CA ARG A 98 -1.49 -24.54 22.62
C ARG A 98 -1.18 -23.06 22.39
N LYS A 99 -2.16 -22.26 21.99
CA LYS A 99 -2.04 -20.80 21.88
C LYS A 99 -2.05 -20.13 23.25
N GLN A 100 -2.85 -20.61 24.19
CA GLN A 100 -2.91 -20.07 25.56
C GLN A 100 -1.66 -20.40 26.40
N ARG A 101 -1.02 -21.57 26.18
CA ARG A 101 0.29 -21.90 26.78
C ARG A 101 1.43 -21.04 26.23
N GLN A 102 1.29 -20.49 25.02
CA GLN A 102 2.15 -19.41 24.52
C GLN A 102 1.61 -18.07 25.01
N GLY A 103 1.63 -17.87 26.33
CA GLY A 103 1.29 -16.57 26.91
C GLY A 103 2.12 -15.44 26.30
N PRO A 104 1.64 -14.18 26.33
CA PRO A 104 2.36 -13.05 25.80
C PRO A 104 3.66 -12.92 26.60
N ARG A 105 4.79 -13.31 26.00
CA ARG A 105 6.10 -13.05 26.58
C ARG A 105 6.31 -11.53 26.47
N LYS A 106 5.82 -10.77 27.45
CA LYS A 106 5.86 -9.29 27.46
C LYS A 106 7.29 -8.76 27.20
N SER A 107 8.30 -9.50 27.62
CA SER A 107 9.71 -9.25 27.32
C SER A 107 10.09 -9.43 25.84
N GLN A 108 9.49 -10.38 25.13
CA GLN A 108 9.67 -10.54 23.68
C GLN A 108 9.00 -9.42 22.91
N VAL A 109 7.82 -8.98 23.34
CA VAL A 109 7.13 -7.83 22.72
C VAL A 109 7.99 -6.57 22.81
N GLN A 110 8.62 -6.31 23.96
CA GLN A 110 9.55 -5.20 24.11
C GLN A 110 10.79 -5.35 23.20
N ALA A 111 11.38 -6.54 23.14
CA ALA A 111 12.52 -6.81 22.25
C ALA A 111 12.16 -6.63 20.77
N ASP A 112 10.95 -7.02 20.37
CA ASP A 112 10.46 -6.85 19.00
C ASP A 112 10.21 -5.38 18.66
N LEU A 113 9.68 -4.59 19.60
CA LEU A 113 9.55 -3.14 19.44
C LEU A 113 10.91 -2.44 19.30
N GLU A 114 11.89 -2.83 20.10
CA GLU A 114 13.27 -2.32 20.01
C GLU A 114 13.90 -2.67 18.65
N ARG A 115 13.72 -3.89 18.16
CA ARG A 115 14.15 -4.29 16.81
C ARG A 115 13.49 -3.44 15.73
N LEU A 116 12.18 -3.20 15.82
CA LEU A 116 11.47 -2.36 14.86
C LEU A 116 11.95 -0.90 14.90
N PHE A 117 12.30 -0.38 16.08
CA PHE A 117 12.86 0.96 16.22
C PHE A 117 14.21 1.10 15.50
N ILE A 118 15.10 0.10 15.63
CA ILE A 118 16.37 0.06 14.89
C ILE A 118 16.13 0.06 13.39
N VAL A 119 15.24 -0.81 12.88
CA VAL A 119 14.91 -0.89 11.45
C VAL A 119 14.32 0.43 10.94
N ARG A 120 13.47 1.10 11.73
CA ARG A 120 12.91 2.40 11.37
C ARG A 120 14.02 3.45 11.23
N LYS A 121 14.93 3.53 12.20
CA LYS A 121 16.07 4.47 12.19
C LYS A 121 17.00 4.23 11.01
N GLU A 122 17.30 2.97 10.69
CA GLU A 122 18.11 2.62 9.52
C GLU A 122 17.45 3.03 8.20
N ARG A 123 16.13 2.79 8.07
CA ARG A 123 15.37 3.17 6.87
C ARG A 123 15.30 4.68 6.70
N GLU A 124 15.12 5.42 7.79
CA GLU A 124 15.14 6.88 7.80
C GLU A 124 16.51 7.43 7.37
N ALA A 125 17.59 6.95 8.00
CA ALA A 125 18.96 7.33 7.63
C ALA A 125 19.29 6.96 6.17
N ALA A 126 18.79 5.83 5.66
CA ALA A 126 18.95 5.44 4.27
C ALA A 126 18.17 6.39 3.32
N ALA A 127 16.97 6.83 3.71
CA ALA A 127 16.19 7.81 2.94
C ALA A 127 16.91 9.17 2.90
N GLU A 128 17.42 9.64 4.03
CA GLU A 128 18.22 10.88 4.11
C GLU A 128 19.47 10.80 3.23
N ARG A 129 20.21 9.69 3.26
CA ARG A 129 21.37 9.47 2.38
C ARG A 129 20.97 9.52 0.90
N ARG A 130 19.82 8.95 0.51
CA ARG A 130 19.33 9.01 -0.88
C ARG A 130 18.94 10.44 -1.26
N LEU A 131 18.33 11.21 -0.37
CA LEU A 131 18.00 12.62 -0.64
C LEU A 131 19.26 13.49 -0.73
N ALA A 132 20.22 13.30 0.17
CA ALA A 132 21.50 14.01 0.15
C ALA A 132 22.30 13.69 -1.13
N ALA A 133 22.39 12.42 -1.53
CA ALA A 133 23.04 12.03 -2.77
C ALA A 133 22.37 12.64 -4.01
N LYS A 134 21.04 12.70 -4.04
CA LYS A 134 20.30 13.38 -5.13
C LYS A 134 20.60 14.88 -5.17
N LYS A 135 20.64 15.55 -4.02
CA LYS A 135 20.97 16.99 -3.92
C LYS A 135 22.41 17.25 -4.38
N ALA A 136 23.37 16.46 -3.89
CA ALA A 136 24.78 16.57 -4.27
C ALA A 136 25.00 16.31 -5.77
N ALA A 137 24.29 15.34 -6.36
CA ALA A 137 24.33 15.09 -7.80
C ALA A 137 23.78 16.30 -8.59
N ALA A 138 22.64 16.85 -8.17
CA ALA A 138 22.06 18.04 -8.81
C ALA A 138 22.98 19.27 -8.69
N GLU A 139 23.65 19.45 -7.56
CA GLU A 139 24.61 20.53 -7.35
C GLU A 139 25.87 20.34 -8.21
N ALA A 140 26.41 19.11 -8.29
CA ALA A 140 27.54 18.81 -9.16
C ALA A 140 27.20 19.03 -10.64
N ASP A 141 25.99 18.67 -11.07
CA ASP A 141 25.51 18.94 -12.43
C ASP A 141 25.35 20.45 -12.68
N ALA A 142 24.83 21.20 -11.71
CA ALA A 142 24.75 22.67 -11.80
C ALA A 142 26.14 23.31 -11.91
N LEU A 143 27.11 22.88 -11.08
CA LEU A 143 28.49 23.35 -11.15
C LEU A 143 29.15 22.99 -12.49
N ARG A 144 28.89 21.79 -13.02
CA ARG A 144 29.36 21.35 -14.34
C ARG A 144 28.79 22.24 -15.45
N LEU A 145 27.50 22.56 -15.40
CA LEU A 145 26.87 23.47 -16.35
C LEU A 145 27.46 24.88 -16.25
N VAL A 146 27.58 25.43 -15.05
CA VAL A 146 28.19 26.76 -14.83
C VAL A 146 29.64 26.79 -15.32
N PHE A 147 30.43 25.75 -15.08
CA PHE A 147 31.80 25.65 -15.57
C PHE A 147 31.84 25.62 -17.11
N SER A 148 30.94 24.85 -17.74
CA SER A 148 30.86 24.79 -19.20
C SER A 148 30.49 26.14 -19.83
N LEU A 149 29.57 26.89 -19.21
CA LEU A 149 29.17 28.23 -19.64
C LEU A 149 30.34 29.22 -19.53
N LYS A 150 31.07 29.21 -18.40
CA LYS A 150 32.26 30.07 -18.20
C LYS A 150 33.39 29.76 -19.19
N LYS A 151 33.51 28.51 -19.66
CA LYS A 151 34.51 28.13 -20.67
C LYS A 151 34.15 28.71 -22.05
N LEU A 152 32.88 28.71 -22.42
CA LEU A 152 32.39 29.27 -23.68
C LEU A 152 32.54 30.79 -23.73
N THR A 153 32.23 31.51 -22.65
CA THR A 153 32.32 32.98 -22.63
C THR A 153 33.75 33.51 -22.74
N LYS A 154 34.76 32.76 -22.26
CA LYS A 154 36.17 33.11 -22.43
C LYS A 154 36.71 32.87 -23.86
N GLN A 155 35.99 32.14 -24.70
CA GLN A 155 36.38 31.88 -26.09
C GLN A 155 35.82 32.90 -27.09
N CYS A 156 35.00 33.86 -26.65
CA CYS A 156 34.63 35.01 -27.47
C CYS A 156 35.57 36.18 -27.12
N PRO A 157 36.56 36.52 -27.97
CA PRO A 157 37.24 37.80 -27.85
C PRO A 157 36.18 38.88 -28.07
N VAL A 158 36.07 39.82 -27.15
CA VAL A 158 35.15 40.98 -27.21
C VAL A 158 35.77 42.09 -28.08
N ASP A 159 36.59 41.73 -29.07
CA ASP A 159 37.31 42.69 -29.89
C ASP A 159 36.73 42.72 -31.31
N GLU A 160 36.39 43.96 -31.72
CA GLU A 160 36.13 44.40 -33.09
C GLU A 160 34.74 44.11 -33.72
N MET A 161 33.69 44.79 -33.26
CA MET A 161 32.48 45.00 -34.11
C MET A 161 31.96 46.43 -34.18
N ASN A 162 32.72 47.42 -33.70
CA ASN A 162 32.39 48.84 -33.87
C ASN A 162 33.44 49.55 -34.73
N SER A 163 33.51 49.20 -36.01
CA SER A 163 34.13 50.06 -37.03
C SER A 163 33.09 50.33 -38.12
N PRO A 164 32.55 51.55 -38.24
CA PRO A 164 31.70 51.91 -39.37
C PRO A 164 32.59 52.03 -40.61
N LYS A 165 32.68 50.95 -41.39
CA LYS A 165 33.33 50.98 -42.71
C LYS A 165 32.52 51.91 -43.63
N GLY A 166 33.17 52.98 -44.07
CA GLY A 166 32.60 54.03 -44.91
C GLY A 166 31.97 53.50 -46.19
N LEU A 167 30.73 53.95 -46.42
CA LEU A 167 30.03 53.83 -47.71
C LEU A 167 30.69 54.78 -48.71
N ALA A 168 31.62 54.28 -49.51
CA ALA A 168 32.07 54.98 -50.71
C ALA A 168 31.00 54.83 -51.81
N LEU A 169 30.16 55.86 -51.96
CA LEU A 169 29.32 56.05 -53.14
C LEU A 169 30.23 56.39 -54.33
N ARG A 170 30.38 55.47 -55.28
CA ARG A 170 30.94 55.74 -56.60
C ARG A 170 29.85 55.48 -57.64
N GLY A 171 29.55 56.51 -58.43
CA GLY A 171 28.87 56.40 -59.71
C GLY A 171 27.60 57.23 -59.79
N LYS A 172 27.71 58.46 -60.28
CA LYS A 172 27.26 58.87 -61.63
C LYS A 172 28.14 60.00 -62.12
#